data_AF-G3UFQ7-F1
#
_entry.id   AF-G3UFQ7-F1
#
_cell.length_a   1.000
_cell.length_b   1.000
_cell.length_c   1.000
_cell.angle_alpha   90.00
_cell.angle_beta   90.00
_cell.angle_gamma   90.00
#
_symmetry.space_group_name_H-M   'P 1'
#
loop_
_entity.id
_entity.type
_entity.pdbx_description
1 polymer ?
#
loop_
_entity_poly.entity_id
_entity_poly.type
_entity_poly.pdbx_seq_one_letter_code
_entity_poly.pdbx_strand_id
1 'polypeptide(L)'
;VVNLLGGSDESYFSFLFFLDNEYIFMDLEQKLSKYFSKDWKKETHKGGGKPHAPFVAFLRVQYYVENGRVIRDRTAQHLYYCHLKEQVLRSECAHREEAYFLLAALGLQADFGNHREAAHVGRGHEATATSPPHILAKRGSAYLLRHTPAMHREQRGLNPREAVLRFIREACRLDDVPVHFFRLHKDKKEDQPTIVLGLTLKEVTSTREANHTRQLLYDFPWSRVGKLAFLGQRFEIQPDGLPSARKLVYYTGCPVRSRHLLHLLSTSHQLHLRVQPVLRQLR
;
A
#
# COMPACT_ATOMS: atom_id res chain seq x y z
N VAL A 1 0.04 -14.17 -14.63
CA VAL A 1 0.96 -13.32 -13.83
C VAL A 1 1.85 -12.46 -14.73
N VAL A 2 2.57 -13.01 -15.70
CA VAL A 2 3.43 -12.25 -16.63
C VAL A 2 2.68 -11.11 -17.34
N ASN A 3 1.43 -11.31 -17.78
CA ASN A 3 0.63 -10.24 -18.39
C ASN A 3 0.23 -9.09 -17.44
N LEU A 4 0.25 -9.32 -16.12
CA LEU A 4 -0.04 -8.29 -15.10
C LEU A 4 1.23 -7.57 -14.60
N LEU A 5 2.39 -8.24 -14.71
CA LEU A 5 3.70 -7.71 -14.34
C LEU A 5 4.46 -7.08 -15.51
N GLY A 6 3.94 -7.22 -16.74
CA GLY A 6 4.20 -6.33 -17.87
C GLY A 6 4.79 -7.00 -19.10
N GLY A 7 4.20 -6.67 -20.26
CA GLY A 7 4.93 -6.51 -21.51
C GLY A 7 5.20 -5.03 -21.86
N SER A 8 5.03 -4.12 -20.89
CA SER A 8 5.22 -2.67 -21.06
C SER A 8 5.61 -2.01 -19.73
N ASP A 9 6.36 -0.90 -19.79
CA ASP A 9 6.92 -0.05 -18.70
C ASP A 9 5.92 0.56 -17.68
N GLU A 10 4.76 -0.06 -17.45
CA GLU A 10 3.66 0.47 -16.65
C GLU A 10 3.00 -0.58 -15.73
N SER A 11 3.81 -1.42 -15.05
CA SER A 11 3.25 -2.25 -13.98
C SER A 11 3.19 -1.48 -12.66
N TYR A 12 1.99 -1.37 -12.08
CA TYR A 12 1.75 -0.82 -10.74
C TYR A 12 2.01 -1.85 -9.63
N PHE A 13 2.31 -3.09 -10.01
CA PHE A 13 2.37 -4.24 -9.11
C PHE A 13 3.76 -4.84 -9.09
N SER A 14 4.14 -5.40 -7.95
CA SER A 14 5.29 -6.26 -7.84
C SER A 14 5.04 -7.35 -6.78
N PHE A 15 5.93 -8.32 -6.74
CA PHE A 15 5.89 -9.36 -5.72
C PHE A 15 6.55 -8.85 -4.44
N LEU A 16 5.78 -8.84 -3.35
CA LEU A 16 6.27 -8.60 -2.00
C LEU A 16 6.53 -9.95 -1.33
N PHE A 17 7.71 -10.13 -0.77
CA PHE A 17 8.06 -11.34 -0.01
C PHE A 17 8.69 -10.95 1.31
N PHE A 18 8.69 -11.89 2.25
CA PHE A 18 9.24 -11.69 3.58
C PHE A 18 10.66 -12.24 3.63
N LEU A 19 11.64 -11.39 3.95
CA LEU A 19 13.05 -11.73 4.07
C LEU A 19 13.66 -10.98 5.24
N ASP A 20 14.41 -11.69 6.08
CA ASP A 20 15.11 -11.14 7.24
C ASP A 20 14.20 -10.26 8.13
N ASN A 21 13.00 -10.77 8.42
CA ASN A 21 11.96 -10.13 9.23
C ASN A 21 11.30 -8.87 8.61
N GLU A 22 11.45 -8.65 7.30
CA GLU A 22 10.94 -7.47 6.61
C GLU A 22 10.28 -7.84 5.27
N TYR A 23 9.33 -7.02 4.84
CA TYR A 23 8.71 -7.15 3.52
C TYR A 23 9.48 -6.34 2.48
N ILE A 24 9.90 -6.98 1.39
CA ILE A 24 10.71 -6.39 0.32
C ILE A 24 10.04 -6.65 -1.03
N PHE A 25 9.92 -5.62 -1.88
CA PHE A 25 9.48 -5.83 -3.27
C PHE A 25 10.60 -6.43 -4.09
N MET A 26 10.23 -7.43 -4.90
CA MET A 26 11.12 -8.12 -5.81
C MET A 26 11.56 -7.17 -6.94
N ASP A 27 12.85 -7.18 -7.21
CA ASP A 27 13.40 -6.62 -8.43
C ASP A 27 13.28 -7.71 -9.50
N LEU A 28 12.37 -7.50 -10.45
CA LEU A 28 12.03 -8.47 -11.49
C LEU A 28 13.18 -8.70 -12.49
N GLU A 29 14.21 -7.83 -12.48
CA GLU A 29 15.43 -8.01 -13.27
C GLU A 29 16.40 -9.00 -12.61
N GLN A 30 16.17 -9.37 -11.35
CA GLN A 30 17.02 -10.29 -10.60
C GLN A 30 16.50 -11.72 -10.66
N LYS A 31 17.43 -12.67 -10.65
CA LYS A 31 17.09 -14.10 -10.49
C LYS A 31 16.34 -14.33 -9.18
N LEU A 32 15.22 -15.07 -9.24
CA LEU A 32 14.44 -15.48 -8.08
C LEU A 32 15.29 -16.13 -6.98
N SER A 33 16.34 -16.86 -7.37
CA SER A 33 17.27 -17.49 -6.43
C SER A 33 18.00 -16.51 -5.51
N LYS A 34 18.05 -15.21 -5.82
CA LYS A 34 18.60 -14.20 -4.91
C LYS A 34 17.72 -13.96 -3.68
N TYR A 35 16.43 -14.30 -3.76
CA TYR A 35 15.44 -14.06 -2.72
C TYR A 35 15.14 -15.29 -1.84
N PHE A 36 15.66 -16.46 -2.22
CA PHE A 36 15.54 -17.65 -1.39
C PHE A 36 16.50 -17.61 -0.20
N SER A 37 16.06 -18.19 0.93
CA SER A 37 16.89 -18.34 2.12
C SER A 37 18.14 -19.18 1.80
N LYS A 38 19.17 -19.06 2.66
CA LYS A 38 20.40 -19.84 2.51
C LYS A 38 20.14 -21.36 2.58
N ASP A 39 19.08 -21.76 3.29
CA ASP A 39 18.73 -23.17 3.48
C ASP A 39 18.18 -23.78 2.20
N TRP A 40 17.37 -23.02 1.45
CA TRP A 40 16.86 -23.45 0.13
C TRP A 40 17.99 -23.74 -0.88
N LYS A 41 19.14 -23.06 -0.76
CA LYS A 41 20.27 -23.20 -1.70
C LYS A 41 21.18 -24.40 -1.42
N LYS A 42 21.13 -24.99 -0.22
CA LYS A 42 22.07 -26.04 0.21
C LYS A 42 21.60 -27.47 -0.12
N GLU A 43 20.29 -27.68 -0.25
CA GLU A 43 19.72 -29.03 -0.41
C GLU A 43 19.55 -29.52 -1.86
N THR A 44 19.78 -28.68 -2.87
CA THR A 44 19.91 -29.15 -4.26
C THR A 44 21.02 -30.20 -4.44
N HIS A 45 21.89 -30.39 -3.43
CA HIS A 45 22.96 -31.38 -3.43
C HIS A 45 22.75 -32.59 -2.48
N LYS A 46 21.65 -32.67 -1.72
CA LYS A 46 21.40 -33.81 -0.80
C LYS A 46 19.95 -34.27 -0.87
N GLY A 47 19.71 -35.33 -1.65
CA GLY A 47 18.41 -35.99 -1.73
C GLY A 47 18.04 -36.66 -0.41
N GLY A 48 17.05 -36.11 0.30
CA GLY A 48 16.50 -36.77 1.50
C GLY A 48 15.77 -35.90 2.53
N GLY A 49 15.62 -34.57 2.32
CA GLY A 49 14.98 -33.68 3.29
C GLY A 49 13.45 -33.58 3.18
N LYS A 50 12.77 -33.35 4.32
CA LYS A 50 11.32 -33.09 4.44
C LYS A 50 10.83 -32.05 3.42
N PRO A 51 9.57 -32.14 2.92
CA PRO A 51 9.03 -31.15 1.99
C PRO A 51 9.09 -29.74 2.60
N HIS A 52 9.74 -28.83 1.87
CA HIS A 52 9.99 -27.47 2.28
C HIS A 52 8.66 -26.70 2.43
N ALA A 53 8.58 -25.78 3.40
CA ALA A 53 7.52 -24.77 3.37
C ALA A 53 7.63 -23.99 2.04
N PRO A 54 6.51 -23.77 1.32
CA PRO A 54 6.54 -23.15 0.00
C PRO A 54 7.10 -21.74 0.08
N PHE A 55 7.85 -21.33 -0.95
CA PHE A 55 8.17 -19.92 -1.12
C PHE A 55 6.88 -19.16 -1.44
N VAL A 56 6.48 -18.26 -0.54
CA VAL A 56 5.27 -17.45 -0.71
C VAL A 56 5.67 -16.02 -1.03
N ALA A 57 5.16 -15.52 -2.15
CA ALA A 57 5.23 -14.13 -2.53
C ALA A 57 3.81 -13.61 -2.80
N PHE A 58 3.58 -12.35 -2.44
CA PHE A 58 2.28 -11.71 -2.57
C PHE A 58 2.34 -10.70 -3.70
N LEU A 59 1.44 -10.79 -4.67
CA LEU A 59 1.27 -9.71 -5.65
C LEU A 59 0.65 -8.51 -4.92
N ARG A 60 1.38 -7.40 -4.86
CA ARG A 60 0.98 -6.17 -4.16
C ARG A 60 1.14 -4.96 -5.05
N VAL A 61 0.35 -3.91 -4.80
CA VAL A 61 0.58 -2.62 -5.43
C VAL A 61 1.91 -2.08 -4.91
N GLN A 62 2.86 -1.87 -5.81
CA GLN A 62 4.14 -1.22 -5.52
C GLN A 62 4.02 0.29 -5.70
N TYR A 63 3.27 0.73 -6.72
CA TYR A 63 3.14 2.15 -7.03
C TYR A 63 1.68 2.59 -7.00
N TYR A 64 1.37 3.55 -6.12
CA TYR A 64 0.02 4.06 -5.98
C TYR A 64 -0.29 5.17 -7.01
N VAL A 65 -1.55 5.24 -7.47
CA VAL A 65 -2.11 6.32 -8.29
C VAL A 65 -3.48 6.72 -7.76
N GLU A 66 -3.77 8.02 -7.72
CA GLU A 66 -5.01 8.57 -7.14
C GLU A 66 -6.28 8.19 -7.93
N ASN A 67 -6.15 7.93 -9.23
CA ASN A 67 -7.27 7.65 -10.11
C ASN A 67 -7.06 6.35 -10.90
N GLY A 68 -7.90 5.36 -10.64
CA GLY A 68 -7.83 4.04 -11.29
C GLY A 68 -7.98 4.09 -12.83
N ARG A 69 -8.48 5.20 -13.40
CA ARG A 69 -8.55 5.39 -14.87
C ARG A 69 -7.18 5.49 -15.54
N VAL A 70 -6.13 5.80 -14.77
CA VAL A 70 -4.74 5.77 -15.26
C VAL A 70 -4.30 4.34 -15.56
N ILE A 71 -4.87 3.35 -14.88
CA ILE A 71 -4.62 1.93 -15.12
C ILE A 71 -5.48 1.49 -16.31
N ARG A 72 -4.85 1.12 -17.43
CA ARG A 72 -5.57 0.80 -18.68
C ARG A 72 -6.28 -0.56 -18.63
N ASP A 73 -5.59 -1.57 -18.11
CA ASP A 73 -6.11 -2.94 -18.06
C ASP A 73 -7.18 -3.09 -16.98
N ARG A 74 -8.30 -3.74 -17.33
CA ARG A 74 -9.44 -3.93 -16.42
C ARG A 74 -9.12 -4.89 -15.28
N THR A 75 -8.30 -5.90 -15.54
CA THR A 75 -7.89 -6.86 -14.51
C THR A 75 -6.98 -6.18 -13.49
N ALA A 76 -6.03 -5.37 -13.97
CA ALA A 76 -5.17 -4.53 -13.15
C ALA A 76 -5.99 -3.53 -12.32
N GLN A 77 -7.00 -2.87 -12.89
CA GLN A 77 -7.92 -2.01 -12.13
C GLN A 77 -8.58 -2.76 -10.97
N HIS A 78 -9.08 -3.97 -11.24
CA HIS A 78 -9.74 -4.78 -10.21
C HIS A 78 -8.77 -5.27 -9.13
N LEU A 79 -7.57 -5.73 -9.49
CA LEU A 79 -6.53 -6.13 -8.53
C LEU A 79 -6.06 -4.96 -7.66
N TYR A 80 -5.97 -3.77 -8.24
CA TYR A 80 -5.64 -2.54 -7.53
C TYR A 80 -6.72 -2.21 -6.49
N TYR A 81 -8.00 -2.33 -6.88
CA TYR A 81 -9.13 -2.21 -5.98
C TYR A 81 -9.09 -3.24 -4.84
N CYS A 82 -8.83 -4.52 -5.13
CA CYS A 82 -8.72 -5.55 -4.10
C CYS A 82 -7.61 -5.24 -3.10
N HIS A 83 -6.44 -4.79 -3.58
CA HIS A 83 -5.34 -4.36 -2.71
C HIS A 83 -5.77 -3.19 -1.81
N LEU A 84 -6.39 -2.14 -2.37
CA LEU A 84 -6.86 -1.01 -1.58
C LEU A 84 -7.95 -1.40 -0.58
N LYS A 85 -8.86 -2.33 -0.93
CA LYS A 85 -9.88 -2.84 -0.01
C LYS A 85 -9.23 -3.50 1.21
N GLU A 86 -8.17 -4.29 1.02
CA GLU A 86 -7.40 -4.83 2.14
C GLU A 86 -6.71 -3.75 2.98
N GLN A 87 -6.20 -2.68 2.36
CA GLN A 87 -5.58 -1.56 3.09
C GLN A 87 -6.62 -0.76 3.89
N VAL A 88 -7.79 -0.50 3.32
CA VAL A 88 -8.90 0.19 4.00
C VAL A 88 -9.30 -0.55 5.27
N LEU A 89 -9.39 -1.89 5.23
CA LEU A 89 -9.72 -2.69 6.42
C LEU A 89 -8.68 -2.59 7.55
N ARG A 90 -7.43 -2.21 7.23
CA ARG A 90 -6.33 -2.01 8.18
C ARG A 90 -6.14 -0.54 8.58
N SER A 91 -6.87 0.37 7.94
CA SER A 91 -6.78 1.81 8.19
C SER A 91 -7.30 2.15 9.59
N GLU A 92 -6.66 3.15 10.20
CA GLU A 92 -6.94 3.71 11.53
C GLU A 92 -7.25 5.23 11.44
N CYS A 93 -7.60 5.71 10.24
CA CYS A 93 -7.95 7.10 9.94
C CYS A 93 -9.30 7.51 10.57
N ALA A 94 -9.31 7.67 11.89
CA ALA A 94 -10.51 7.91 12.70
C ALA A 94 -11.22 9.24 12.38
N HIS A 95 -10.52 10.21 11.77
CA HIS A 95 -11.07 11.52 11.44
C HIS A 95 -11.89 11.54 10.14
N ARG A 96 -11.95 10.42 9.39
CA ARG A 96 -12.77 10.25 8.18
C ARG A 96 -13.72 9.07 8.29
N GLU A 97 -14.42 8.99 9.42
CA GLU A 97 -15.31 7.85 9.70
C GLU A 97 -16.33 7.61 8.58
N GLU A 98 -16.91 8.70 8.05
CA GLU A 98 -17.90 8.66 6.98
C GLU A 98 -17.39 8.03 5.68
N ALA A 99 -16.07 8.15 5.41
CA ALA A 99 -15.46 7.57 4.23
C ALA A 99 -15.53 6.05 4.24
N TYR A 100 -15.43 5.40 5.41
CA TYR A 100 -15.49 3.94 5.50
C TYR A 100 -16.86 3.39 5.12
N PHE A 101 -17.94 4.09 5.46
CA PHE A 101 -19.28 3.65 5.06
C PHE A 101 -19.50 3.80 3.56
N LEU A 102 -19.02 4.90 2.96
CA LEU A 102 -19.03 5.06 1.50
C LEU A 102 -18.20 3.97 0.82
N LEU A 103 -17.00 3.68 1.33
CA LEU A 103 -16.13 2.63 0.79
C LEU A 103 -16.76 1.25 0.91
N ALA A 104 -17.41 0.93 2.03
CA ALA A 104 -18.15 -0.32 2.19
C ALA A 104 -19.27 -0.43 1.14
N ALA A 105 -20.07 0.62 0.95
CA ALA A 105 -21.14 0.64 -0.06
C ALA A 105 -20.61 0.50 -1.49
N LEU A 106 -19.52 1.21 -1.82
CA LEU A 106 -18.86 1.09 -3.13
C LEU A 106 -18.25 -0.30 -3.34
N GLY A 107 -17.69 -0.91 -2.30
CA GLY A 107 -17.14 -2.27 -2.35
C GLY A 107 -18.22 -3.31 -2.62
N LEU A 108 -19.37 -3.20 -1.94
CA LEU A 108 -20.53 -4.06 -2.21
C LEU A 108 -21.05 -3.89 -3.65
N GLN A 109 -21.11 -2.66 -4.15
CA GLN A 109 -21.52 -2.38 -5.52
C GLN A 109 -20.51 -2.93 -6.55
N ALA A 110 -19.20 -2.85 -6.25
CA ALA A 110 -18.14 -3.38 -7.10
C ALA A 110 -18.14 -4.92 -7.14
N ASP A 111 -18.40 -5.58 -6.00
CA ASP A 111 -18.33 -7.03 -5.89
C ASP A 111 -19.64 -7.71 -6.33
N PHE A 112 -20.80 -7.07 -6.10
CA PHE A 112 -22.11 -7.71 -6.28
C PHE A 112 -23.06 -6.95 -7.21
N GLY A 113 -22.70 -5.75 -7.68
CA GLY A 113 -23.59 -4.90 -8.48
C GLY A 113 -24.75 -4.34 -7.64
N ASN A 114 -25.86 -4.00 -8.31
CA ASN A 114 -27.02 -3.39 -7.66
C ASN A 114 -27.59 -4.27 -6.55
N HIS A 115 -27.92 -3.65 -5.42
CA HIS A 115 -28.60 -4.27 -4.30
C HIS A 115 -29.88 -5.02 -4.73
N ARG A 116 -30.08 -6.24 -4.22
CA ARG A 116 -31.26 -7.10 -4.48
C ARG A 116 -31.82 -7.66 -3.17
N GLU A 117 -33.03 -7.27 -2.78
CA GLU A 117 -33.61 -7.63 -1.47
C GLU A 117 -33.63 -9.14 -1.19
N ALA A 118 -34.00 -9.96 -2.17
CA ALA A 118 -34.03 -11.42 -2.04
C ALA A 118 -32.66 -12.07 -1.83
N ALA A 119 -31.56 -11.41 -2.25
CA ALA A 119 -30.20 -11.93 -2.09
C ALA A 119 -29.56 -11.55 -0.75
N HIS A 120 -30.15 -10.60 0.00
CA HIS A 120 -29.59 -10.08 1.25
C HIS A 120 -30.04 -10.83 2.51
N VAL A 121 -31.03 -11.72 2.41
CA VAL A 121 -31.40 -12.65 3.48
C VAL A 121 -30.26 -13.67 3.64
N GLY A 122 -29.27 -13.34 4.49
CA GLY A 122 -28.07 -14.17 4.76
C GLY A 122 -26.72 -13.47 4.58
N ARG A 123 -26.68 -12.29 3.94
CA ARG A 123 -25.44 -11.52 3.66
C ARG A 123 -24.99 -10.60 4.79
N GLY A 124 -25.51 -10.77 6.00
CA GLY A 124 -25.14 -9.94 7.15
C GLY A 124 -23.63 -9.89 7.41
N HIS A 125 -22.93 -11.01 7.15
CA HIS A 125 -21.47 -11.10 7.28
C HIS A 125 -20.71 -10.20 6.29
N GLU A 126 -21.24 -9.92 5.10
CA GLU A 126 -20.58 -9.08 4.10
C GLU A 126 -20.59 -7.60 4.52
N ALA A 127 -21.66 -7.17 5.20
CA ALA A 127 -21.78 -5.80 5.71
C ALA A 127 -20.80 -5.50 6.85
N THR A 128 -20.46 -6.50 7.67
CA THR A 128 -19.47 -6.34 8.76
C THR A 128 -18.05 -6.57 8.27
N ALA A 129 -17.83 -7.49 7.32
CA ALA A 129 -16.51 -7.79 6.76
C ALA A 129 -15.92 -6.69 5.87
N THR A 130 -16.74 -5.73 5.44
CA THR A 130 -16.32 -4.58 4.61
C THR A 130 -15.90 -3.36 5.42
N SER A 131 -15.99 -3.41 6.76
CA SER A 131 -15.64 -2.30 7.66
C SER A 131 -14.37 -2.59 8.45
N PRO A 132 -13.51 -1.58 8.72
CA PRO A 132 -12.36 -1.75 9.61
C PRO A 132 -12.79 -2.21 11.02
N PRO A 133 -11.97 -3.00 11.73
CA PRO A 133 -12.31 -3.50 13.07
C PRO A 133 -12.65 -2.41 14.08
N HIS A 134 -11.98 -1.25 14.00
CA HIS A 134 -12.23 -0.13 14.92
C HIS A 134 -13.61 0.52 14.69
N ILE A 135 -14.11 0.53 13.45
CA ILE A 135 -15.47 1.01 13.10
C ILE A 135 -16.51 0.02 13.63
N LEU A 136 -16.28 -1.28 13.44
CA LEU A 136 -17.13 -2.32 13.98
C LEU A 136 -17.19 -2.25 15.51
N ALA A 137 -16.06 -2.04 16.18
CA ALA A 137 -16.00 -1.88 17.62
C ALA A 137 -16.74 -0.62 18.10
N LYS A 138 -16.60 0.50 17.37
CA LYS A 138 -17.24 1.79 17.73
C LYS A 138 -18.75 1.80 17.52
N ARG A 139 -19.25 1.25 16.40
CA ARG A 139 -20.67 1.34 16.00
C ARG A 139 -21.48 0.07 16.29
N GLY A 140 -20.80 -1.07 16.40
CA GLY A 140 -21.42 -2.37 16.60
C GLY A 140 -21.94 -3.00 15.30
N SER A 141 -22.03 -4.34 15.29
CA SER A 141 -22.49 -5.11 14.14
C SER A 141 -23.94 -4.79 13.76
N ALA A 142 -24.82 -4.61 14.75
CA ALA A 142 -26.24 -4.31 14.52
C ALA A 142 -26.44 -3.00 13.74
N TYR A 143 -25.60 -1.98 14.01
CA TYR A 143 -25.64 -0.72 13.27
C TYR A 143 -25.26 -0.93 11.80
N LEU A 144 -24.14 -1.60 11.54
CA LEU A 144 -23.69 -1.86 10.17
C LEU A 144 -24.70 -2.70 9.39
N LEU A 145 -25.24 -3.76 10.00
CA LEU A 145 -26.28 -4.60 9.40
C LEU A 145 -27.53 -3.81 9.01
N ARG A 146 -27.93 -2.84 9.83
CA ARG A 146 -29.11 -2.01 9.59
C ARG A 146 -28.88 -0.97 8.48
N HIS A 147 -27.71 -0.33 8.45
CA HIS A 147 -27.47 0.85 7.61
C HIS A 147 -26.80 0.52 6.27
N THR A 148 -25.88 -0.44 6.23
CA THR A 148 -25.14 -0.80 5.01
C THR A 148 -26.04 -1.14 3.80
N PRO A 149 -27.18 -1.86 3.94
CA PRO A 149 -28.11 -2.09 2.83
C PRO A 149 -28.65 -0.80 2.19
N ALA A 150 -28.99 0.20 3.00
CA ALA A 150 -29.47 1.49 2.50
C ALA A 150 -28.38 2.21 1.70
N MET A 151 -27.16 2.23 2.22
CA MET A 151 -26.01 2.87 1.55
C MET A 151 -25.62 2.15 0.26
N HIS A 152 -25.75 0.82 0.21
CA HIS A 152 -25.57 0.04 -1.02
C HIS A 152 -26.67 0.37 -2.05
N ARG A 153 -27.94 0.51 -1.62
CA ARG A 153 -29.03 0.96 -2.50
C ARG A 153 -28.80 2.34 -3.08
N GLU A 154 -28.16 3.25 -2.35
CA GLU A 154 -27.79 4.58 -2.87
C GLU A 154 -26.77 4.51 -4.01
N GLN A 155 -26.00 3.41 -4.13
CA GLN A 155 -25.07 3.20 -5.26
C GLN A 155 -25.75 2.58 -6.49
N ARG A 156 -27.08 2.38 -6.46
CA ARG A 156 -27.83 1.77 -7.55
C ARG A 156 -27.61 2.52 -8.87
N GLY A 157 -27.39 1.76 -9.94
CA GLY A 157 -27.14 2.29 -11.28
C GLY A 157 -25.66 2.47 -11.58
N LEU A 158 -24.79 2.46 -10.57
CA LEU A 158 -23.35 2.43 -10.78
C LEU A 158 -22.93 1.02 -11.22
N ASN A 159 -22.42 0.85 -12.43
CA ASN A 159 -21.93 -0.47 -12.84
C ASN A 159 -20.69 -0.88 -12.01
N PRO A 160 -20.40 -2.20 -11.87
CA PRO A 160 -19.30 -2.68 -11.04
C PRO A 160 -17.93 -2.04 -11.36
N ARG A 161 -17.66 -1.74 -12.63
CA ARG A 161 -16.39 -1.12 -13.04
C ARG A 161 -16.28 0.33 -12.57
N GLU A 162 -17.34 1.13 -12.72
CA GLU A 162 -17.34 2.50 -12.19
C GLU A 162 -17.32 2.51 -10.66
N ALA A 163 -17.94 1.51 -10.00
CA ALA A 163 -17.82 1.33 -8.56
C ALA A 163 -16.37 1.06 -8.12
N VAL A 164 -15.64 0.19 -8.83
CA VAL A 164 -14.19 -0.01 -8.66
C VAL A 164 -13.42 1.30 -8.80
N LEU A 165 -13.65 2.06 -9.87
CA LEU A 165 -12.91 3.32 -10.12
C LEU A 165 -13.21 4.39 -9.06
N ARG A 166 -14.46 4.48 -8.61
CA ARG A 166 -14.87 5.39 -7.54
C ARG A 166 -14.31 4.95 -6.19
N PHE A 167 -14.32 3.64 -5.88
CA PHE A 167 -13.70 3.11 -4.67
C PHE A 167 -12.22 3.49 -4.62
N ILE A 168 -11.47 3.27 -5.70
CA ILE A 168 -10.04 3.62 -5.77
C ILE A 168 -9.83 5.10 -5.42
N ARG A 169 -10.61 5.99 -6.04
CA ARG A 169 -10.52 7.44 -5.79
C ARG A 169 -10.81 7.81 -4.34
N GLU A 170 -11.86 7.24 -3.75
CA GLU A 170 -12.24 7.54 -2.37
C GLU A 170 -11.24 6.94 -1.36
N ALA A 171 -10.74 5.74 -1.61
CA ALA A 171 -9.75 5.09 -0.75
C ALA A 171 -8.42 5.87 -0.74
N CYS A 172 -8.04 6.46 -1.88
CA CYS A 172 -6.86 7.31 -1.98
C CYS A 172 -6.96 8.65 -1.24
N ARG A 173 -8.12 9.00 -0.67
CA ARG A 173 -8.30 10.19 0.19
C ARG A 173 -8.03 9.92 1.67
N LEU A 174 -7.87 8.66 2.06
CA LEU A 174 -7.44 8.29 3.41
C LEU A 174 -5.91 8.40 3.50
N ASP A 175 -5.41 9.03 4.55
CA ASP A 175 -3.98 9.36 4.67
C ASP A 175 -3.07 8.14 4.87
N ASP A 176 -3.64 7.03 5.37
CA ASP A 176 -2.93 5.81 5.76
C ASP A 176 -3.24 4.61 4.85
N VAL A 177 -3.89 4.83 3.70
CA VAL A 177 -4.27 3.75 2.76
C VAL A 177 -3.30 3.60 1.59
N PRO A 178 -3.11 4.61 0.71
CA PRO A 178 -2.16 4.51 -0.40
C PRO A 178 -0.75 4.89 0.08
N VAL A 179 -0.25 4.17 1.07
CA VAL A 179 1.03 4.45 1.73
C VAL A 179 1.86 3.18 1.90
N HIS A 180 3.18 3.33 1.77
CA HIS A 180 4.14 2.33 2.24
C HIS A 180 4.82 2.84 3.49
N PHE A 181 4.79 2.05 4.57
CA PHE A 181 5.44 2.37 5.83
C PHE A 181 6.76 1.62 5.98
N PHE A 182 7.83 2.34 6.29
CA PHE A 182 9.15 1.78 6.58
C PHE A 182 9.60 2.15 7.98
N ARG A 183 9.89 1.13 8.80
CA ARG A 183 10.45 1.32 10.14
C ARG A 183 11.96 1.49 10.06
N LEU A 184 12.46 2.63 10.49
CA LEU A 184 13.85 3.07 10.45
C LEU A 184 14.33 3.42 11.85
N HIS A 185 15.64 3.35 12.04
CA HIS A 185 16.29 3.78 13.27
C HIS A 185 16.74 5.24 13.10
N LYS A 186 16.58 6.04 14.16
CA LYS A 186 17.10 7.39 14.19
C LYS A 186 18.62 7.39 14.24
N ASP A 187 19.19 6.48 15.02
CA ASP A 187 20.63 6.35 15.23
C ASP A 187 21.10 4.91 14.99
N LYS A 188 22.36 4.74 14.59
CA LYS A 188 22.94 3.42 14.27
C LYS A 188 22.93 2.44 15.44
N LYS A 189 22.98 2.96 16.68
CA LYS A 189 23.07 2.17 17.92
C LYS A 189 21.71 1.95 18.59
N GLU A 190 20.62 2.38 17.96
CA GLU A 190 19.28 2.25 18.53
C GLU A 190 18.82 0.79 18.46
N ASP A 191 18.28 0.26 19.56
CA ASP A 191 17.88 -1.15 19.64
C ASP A 191 16.59 -1.45 18.86
N GLN A 192 15.73 -0.45 18.69
CA GLN A 192 14.45 -0.59 17.98
C GLN A 192 14.20 0.58 17.04
N PRO A 193 13.52 0.37 15.90
CA PRO A 193 13.20 1.45 14.99
C PRO A 193 12.10 2.35 15.55
N THR A 194 12.45 3.61 15.84
CA THR A 194 11.53 4.63 16.35
C THR A 194 11.02 5.59 15.27
N ILE A 195 11.56 5.51 14.06
CA ILE A 195 11.14 6.36 12.93
C ILE A 195 10.29 5.54 11.99
N VAL A 196 9.14 6.08 11.59
CA VAL A 196 8.30 5.56 10.52
C VAL A 196 8.37 6.53 9.35
N LEU A 197 8.89 6.06 8.22
CA LEU A 197 8.87 6.78 6.96
C LEU A 197 7.64 6.33 6.16
N GLY A 198 6.73 7.25 5.87
CA GLY A 198 5.55 7.01 5.03
C GLY A 198 5.79 7.53 3.61
N LEU A 199 5.59 6.69 2.60
CA LEU A 199 5.60 7.09 1.20
C LEU A 199 4.17 7.13 0.69
N THR A 200 3.62 8.33 0.51
CA THR A 200 2.25 8.53 0.03
C THR A 200 2.22 8.93 -1.44
N LEU A 201 1.01 9.08 -2.00
CA LEU A 201 0.80 9.61 -3.35
C LEU A 201 1.40 11.01 -3.59
N LYS A 202 1.49 11.83 -2.54
CA LYS A 202 1.80 13.27 -2.65
C LYS A 202 3.09 13.66 -1.95
N GLU A 203 3.51 12.89 -0.96
CA GLU A 203 4.60 13.28 -0.07
C GLU A 203 5.30 12.09 0.58
N VAL A 204 6.49 12.38 1.11
CA VAL A 204 7.24 11.51 2.00
C VAL A 204 7.13 12.09 3.40
N THR A 205 6.57 11.35 4.34
CA THR A 205 6.42 11.75 5.73
C THR A 205 7.40 11.00 6.61
N SER A 206 7.87 11.65 7.67
CA SER A 206 8.68 11.04 8.71
C SER A 206 8.02 11.31 10.06
N THR A 207 7.68 10.23 10.74
CA THR A 207 6.98 10.25 12.03
C THR A 207 7.83 9.53 13.06
N ARG A 208 7.89 10.06 14.28
CA ARG A 208 8.46 9.35 15.42
C ARG A 208 7.36 8.58 16.14
N GLU A 209 7.59 7.30 16.37
CA GLU A 209 6.77 6.46 17.24
C GLU A 209 7.47 6.28 18.59
N ALA A 210 6.86 6.79 19.65
CA ALA A 210 7.30 6.59 21.02
C ALA A 210 6.07 6.45 21.94
N ASN A 211 6.05 5.48 22.85
CA ASN A 211 5.00 5.30 23.86
C ASN A 211 3.57 5.30 23.28
N HIS A 212 3.34 4.58 22.16
CA HIS A 212 2.06 4.55 21.42
C HIS A 212 1.58 5.91 20.87
N THR A 213 2.41 6.95 20.92
CA THR A 213 2.14 8.23 20.29
C THR A 213 2.95 8.38 19.01
N ARG A 214 2.30 8.92 17.97
CA ARG A 214 2.89 9.23 16.66
C ARG A 214 3.06 10.74 16.56
N GLN A 215 4.30 11.20 16.46
CA GLN A 215 4.62 12.61 16.25
C GLN A 215 5.17 12.81 14.85
N LEU A 216 4.46 13.57 14.01
CA LEU A 216 4.98 13.98 12.70
C LEU A 216 6.22 14.86 12.91
N LEU A 217 7.35 14.47 12.33
CA LEU A 217 8.59 15.22 12.36
C LEU A 217 8.75 16.07 11.09
N TYR A 218 8.44 15.47 9.94
CA TYR A 218 8.61 16.11 8.64
C TYR A 218 7.61 15.58 7.61
N ASP A 219 7.19 16.44 6.70
CA ASP A 219 6.34 16.19 5.54
C ASP A 219 6.95 16.84 4.30
N PHE A 220 7.42 16.03 3.36
CA PHE A 220 8.03 16.52 2.13
C PHE A 220 7.13 16.19 0.95
N PRO A 221 6.45 17.18 0.36
CA PRO A 221 5.86 17.01 -0.96
C PRO A 221 6.90 16.44 -1.92
N TRP A 222 6.50 15.54 -2.83
CA TRP A 222 7.42 14.97 -3.82
C TRP A 222 8.23 16.04 -4.57
N SER A 223 7.62 17.20 -4.85
CA SER A 223 8.27 18.36 -5.47
C SER A 223 9.39 19.02 -4.65
N ARG A 224 9.53 18.69 -3.36
CA ARG A 224 10.57 19.19 -2.44
C ARG A 224 11.54 18.09 -2.01
N VAL A 225 11.42 16.88 -2.56
CA VAL A 225 12.41 15.82 -2.36
C VAL A 225 13.56 16.09 -3.32
N GLY A 226 14.71 16.50 -2.77
CA GLY A 226 15.92 16.76 -3.55
C GLY A 226 16.70 15.47 -3.78
N LYS A 227 17.83 15.34 -3.08
CA LYS A 227 18.74 14.19 -3.26
C LYS A 227 18.43 13.07 -2.25
N LEU A 228 18.33 11.85 -2.76
CA LEU A 228 18.27 10.63 -1.96
C LEU A 228 19.59 9.87 -2.11
N ALA A 229 20.15 9.39 -1.01
CA ALA A 229 21.40 8.63 -1.03
C ALA A 229 21.44 7.60 0.10
N PHE A 230 22.27 6.57 -0.05
CA PHE A 230 22.61 5.69 1.06
C PHE A 230 24.08 5.28 1.03
N LEU A 231 24.62 4.94 2.21
CA LEU A 231 25.94 4.34 2.37
C LEU A 231 25.87 3.21 3.40
N GLY A 232 25.97 1.97 2.94
CA GLY A 232 25.71 0.81 3.79
C GLY A 232 24.26 0.86 4.29
N GLN A 233 24.08 0.90 5.62
CA GLN A 233 22.75 1.00 6.25
C GLN A 233 22.30 2.44 6.54
N ARG A 234 23.13 3.45 6.25
CA ARG A 234 22.83 4.87 6.47
C ARG A 234 22.06 5.40 5.26
N PHE A 235 20.86 5.90 5.49
CA PHE A 235 19.97 6.47 4.47
C PHE A 235 19.84 7.98 4.68
N GLU A 236 19.97 8.75 3.60
CA GLU A 236 19.95 10.21 3.62
C GLU A 236 18.88 10.76 2.68
N ILE A 237 18.08 11.69 3.21
CA ILE A 237 17.07 12.45 2.47
C ILE A 237 17.45 13.93 2.56
N GLN A 238 17.81 14.52 1.43
CA GLN A 238 18.08 15.95 1.32
C GLN A 238 16.87 16.65 0.70
N PRO A 239 16.18 17.53 1.45
CA PRO A 239 15.13 18.35 0.86
C PRO A 239 15.71 19.30 -0.19
N ASP A 240 14.93 19.56 -1.24
CA ASP A 240 15.32 20.49 -2.29
C ASP A 240 15.38 21.93 -1.78
N GLY A 241 16.29 22.73 -2.33
CA GLY A 241 16.50 24.13 -1.94
C GLY A 241 17.10 24.36 -0.54
N LEU A 242 17.43 23.30 0.22
CA LEU A 242 18.10 23.42 1.52
C LEU A 242 19.59 23.04 1.45
N PRO A 243 20.45 23.69 2.26
CA PRO A 243 21.85 23.31 2.37
C PRO A 243 22.02 21.84 2.78
N SER A 244 23.06 21.18 2.29
CA SER A 244 23.35 19.77 2.57
C SER A 244 23.45 19.43 4.07
N ALA A 245 23.73 20.42 4.92
CA ALA A 245 23.76 20.29 6.38
C ALA A 245 22.38 19.97 7.00
N ARG A 246 21.27 20.27 6.29
CA ARG A 246 19.90 20.00 6.75
C ARG A 246 19.35 18.66 6.27
N LYS A 247 20.20 17.77 5.76
CA LYS A 247 19.79 16.43 5.36
C LYS A 247 19.27 15.63 6.56
N LEU A 248 18.22 14.87 6.31
CA LEU A 248 17.74 13.88 7.26
C LEU A 248 18.57 12.62 7.11
N VAL A 249 19.00 12.06 8.24
CA VAL A 249 19.79 10.83 8.29
C VAL A 249 19.04 9.84 9.16
N TYR A 250 18.82 8.65 8.60
CA TYR A 250 18.17 7.50 9.23
C TYR A 250 18.97 6.22 8.93
N TYR A 251 18.64 5.13 9.61
CA TYR A 251 19.30 3.85 9.41
C TYR A 251 18.30 2.72 9.16
N THR A 252 18.54 1.95 8.09
CA THR A 252 17.67 0.84 7.67
C THR A 252 18.06 -0.50 8.29
N GLY A 253 19.07 -0.54 9.16
CA GLY A 253 19.62 -1.76 9.77
C GLY A 253 20.51 -2.60 8.84
N CYS A 254 20.23 -2.67 7.53
CA CYS A 254 21.09 -3.36 6.56
C CYS A 254 21.15 -2.66 5.17
N PRO A 255 22.23 -2.87 4.39
CA PRO A 255 22.39 -2.23 3.08
C PRO A 255 21.37 -2.63 2.02
N VAL A 256 20.85 -3.86 2.10
CA VAL A 256 19.82 -4.34 1.16
C VAL A 256 18.54 -3.50 1.31
N ARG A 257 18.12 -3.22 2.55
CA ARG A 257 16.98 -2.34 2.83
C ARG A 257 17.22 -0.91 2.37
N SER A 258 18.42 -0.36 2.58
CA SER A 258 18.78 0.98 2.08
C SER A 258 18.69 1.08 0.55
N ARG A 259 19.22 0.08 -0.16
CA ARG A 259 19.11 0.02 -1.63
C ARG A 259 17.66 -0.10 -2.08
N HIS A 260 16.89 -0.96 -1.42
CA HIS A 260 15.48 -1.17 -1.76
C HIS A 260 14.65 0.10 -1.57
N LEU A 261 14.82 0.76 -0.43
CA LEU A 261 14.13 2.00 -0.10
C LEU A 261 14.50 3.12 -1.07
N LEU A 262 15.79 3.25 -1.43
CA LEU A 262 16.23 4.24 -2.43
C LEU A 262 15.54 3.99 -3.77
N HIS A 263 15.54 2.74 -4.24
CA HIS A 263 14.93 2.36 -5.51
C HIS A 263 13.44 2.70 -5.51
N LEU A 264 12.69 2.25 -4.51
CA LEU A 264 11.25 2.50 -4.41
C LEU A 264 10.92 4.00 -4.33
N LEU A 265 11.64 4.77 -3.53
CA LEU A 265 11.45 6.23 -3.46
C LEU A 265 11.71 6.89 -4.82
N SER A 266 12.80 6.50 -5.49
CA SER A 266 13.20 7.07 -6.78
C SER A 266 12.18 6.77 -7.87
N THR A 267 11.75 5.52 -8.00
CA THR A 267 10.77 5.11 -9.01
C THR A 267 9.36 5.62 -8.70
N SER A 268 8.98 5.71 -7.43
CA SER A 268 7.71 6.35 -7.02
C SER A 268 7.71 7.84 -7.35
N HIS A 269 8.82 8.54 -7.13
CA HIS A 269 8.97 9.95 -7.49
C HIS A 269 8.88 10.14 -9.02
N GLN A 270 9.57 9.29 -9.80
CA GLN A 270 9.48 9.30 -11.26
C GLN A 270 8.05 9.07 -11.75
N LEU A 271 7.34 8.11 -11.15
CA LEU A 271 5.94 7.86 -11.48
C LEU A 271 5.06 9.07 -11.16
N HIS A 272 5.24 9.69 -9.98
CA HIS A 272 4.50 10.88 -9.58
C HIS A 272 4.62 11.98 -10.65
N LEU A 273 5.84 12.25 -11.12
CA LEU A 273 6.09 13.24 -12.19
C LEU A 273 5.45 12.83 -13.52
N ARG A 274 5.55 11.55 -13.91
CA ARG A 274 5.00 11.02 -15.17
C ARG A 274 3.47 11.05 -15.21
N VAL A 275 2.81 10.75 -14.10
CA VAL A 275 1.35 10.60 -14.03
C VAL A 275 0.63 11.94 -13.83
N GLN A 276 1.31 12.96 -13.30
CA GLN A 276 0.72 14.28 -13.05
C GLN A 276 -0.01 14.90 -14.27
N PRO A 277 0.55 14.94 -15.49
CA PRO A 277 -0.14 15.50 -16.66
C PRO A 277 -1.44 14.76 -16.99
N VAL A 278 -1.43 13.42 -16.92
CA VAL A 278 -2.61 12.57 -17.17
C VAL A 278 -3.69 12.83 -16.12
N LEU A 279 -3.32 12.97 -14.85
CA LEU A 279 -4.28 13.28 -13.79
C LEU A 279 -4.94 14.64 -13.97
N ARG A 280 -4.23 15.65 -14.51
CA ARG A 280 -4.82 16.97 -14.79
C ARG A 280 -5.90 16.91 -15.87
N GLN A 281 -5.79 15.98 -16.83
CA GLN A 281 -6.80 15.77 -17.88
C GLN A 281 -8.04 14.98 -17.39
N LEU A 282 -7.90 14.26 -16.27
CA LEU A 282 -8.96 13.42 -15.70
C LEU A 282 -9.75 14.12 -14.57
N ARG A 283 -9.41 15.36 -14.24
CA ARG A 283 -10.13 16.23 -13.28
C ARG A 283 -11.21 17.00 -14.01
#